data_AF-A0A662PW05-F1
#
_entry.id   AF-A0A662PW05-F1
#
_cell.length_a   1.000
_cell.length_b   1.000
_cell.length_c   1.000
_cell.angle_alpha   90.00
_cell.angle_beta   90.00
_cell.angle_gamma   90.00
#
_symmetry.space_group_name_H-M   'P 1'
#
loop_
_entity.id
_entity.type
_entity.pdbx_description
1 polymer ?
#
loop_
_entity_poly.entity_id
_entity_poly.type
_entity_poly.pdbx_seq_one_letter_code
_entity_poly.pdbx_strand_id
1 'polypeptide(L)'
;MRFRQARFEEPLIFELSRPGAHGFEFPKLEPELERSLEEALNEIPEELRREDLNLPELSELDVVRHFTRLSEMNYSITTGMYPLG
;
A
#
# COMPACT_ATOMS: atom_id res chain seq x y z
N MET A 1 -23.29 27.25 -8.30
CA MET A 1 -22.05 26.59 -7.81
C MET A 1 -22.26 25.09 -7.87
N ARG A 2 -21.33 24.33 -8.46
CA ARG A 2 -21.40 22.87 -8.54
C ARG A 2 -20.68 22.31 -7.30
N PHE A 3 -21.39 21.67 -6.39
CA PHE A 3 -20.77 21.00 -5.25
C PHE A 3 -19.89 19.86 -5.77
N ARG A 4 -18.61 19.89 -5.45
CA ARG A 4 -17.67 18.79 -5.64
C ARG A 4 -17.07 18.51 -4.27
N GLN A 5 -17.26 17.30 -3.77
CA GLN A 5 -16.69 16.85 -2.51
C GLN A 5 -15.19 16.56 -2.65
N ALA A 6 -14.79 15.95 -3.77
CA ALA A 6 -13.41 15.69 -4.13
C ALA A 6 -12.91 16.65 -5.23
N ARG A 7 -11.65 17.07 -5.14
CA ARG A 7 -10.97 17.78 -6.23
C ARG A 7 -10.19 16.87 -7.17
N PHE A 8 -9.93 15.62 -6.78
CA PHE A 8 -8.99 14.72 -7.44
C PHE A 8 -9.69 13.60 -8.20
N GLU A 9 -9.11 13.21 -9.33
CA GLU A 9 -9.33 11.92 -9.98
C GLU A 9 -8.07 11.10 -9.70
N GLU A 10 -8.09 10.32 -8.62
CA GLU A 10 -6.92 9.56 -8.16
C GLU A 10 -6.75 8.29 -9.02
N PRO A 11 -5.57 8.07 -9.64
CA PRO A 11 -5.29 6.87 -10.42
C PRO A 11 -5.16 5.62 -9.55
N LEU A 12 -5.06 4.44 -10.16
CA LEU A 12 -4.79 3.21 -9.42
C LEU A 12 -3.39 3.28 -8.80
N ILE A 13 -3.23 2.72 -7.59
CA ILE A 13 -1.93 2.71 -6.90
C ILE A 13 -0.82 2.03 -7.73
N PHE A 14 -1.17 1.07 -8.59
CA PHE A 14 -0.25 0.40 -9.51
C PHE A 14 0.25 1.31 -10.64
N GLU A 15 -0.57 2.27 -11.09
CA GLU A 15 -0.18 3.25 -12.12
C GLU A 15 0.80 4.30 -11.57
N LEU A 16 0.86 4.44 -10.24
CA LEU A 16 1.78 5.31 -9.53
C LEU A 16 3.12 4.62 -9.19
N SER A 17 3.22 3.32 -9.40
CA SER A 17 4.39 2.50 -9.08
C SER A 17 5.64 2.96 -9.84
N ARG A 18 6.78 2.95 -9.16
CA ARG A 18 8.10 3.23 -9.74
C ARG A 18 9.09 2.16 -9.31
N PRO A 19 9.69 1.40 -10.26
CA PRO A 19 10.64 0.35 -9.92
C PRO A 19 11.77 0.83 -8.99
N GLY A 20 12.04 0.07 -7.94
CA GLY A 20 13.02 0.36 -6.89
C GLY A 20 12.56 1.35 -5.82
N ALA A 21 11.31 1.82 -5.85
CA ALA A 21 10.79 2.69 -4.80
C ALA A 21 10.36 1.88 -3.57
N HIS A 22 10.99 2.17 -2.43
CA HIS A 22 10.64 1.54 -1.15
C HIS A 22 9.90 2.52 -0.25
N GLY A 23 8.75 2.08 0.25
CA GLY A 23 7.93 2.89 1.16
C GLY A 23 8.43 2.82 2.58
N PHE A 24 8.80 1.62 3.02
CA PHE A 24 9.27 1.36 4.37
C PHE A 24 10.47 0.44 4.30
N GLU A 25 11.53 0.77 5.03
CA GLU A 25 12.70 -0.08 5.20
C GLU A 25 12.64 -0.67 6.61
N PHE A 26 12.67 -2.00 6.68
CA PHE A 26 12.76 -2.68 7.97
C PHE A 26 14.13 -2.40 8.61
N PRO A 27 14.20 -2.30 9.95
CA PRO A 27 15.50 -2.26 10.62
C PRO A 27 16.27 -3.55 10.31
N LYS A 28 17.61 -3.47 10.41
CA LYS A 28 18.47 -4.66 10.30
C LYS A 28 18.02 -5.70 11.32
N LEU A 29 17.89 -6.94 10.87
CA LEU A 29 17.53 -8.06 11.72
C LEU A 29 18.71 -8.44 12.62
N GLU A 30 18.39 -8.96 13.80
CA GLU A 30 19.39 -9.57 14.66
C GLU A 30 19.85 -10.91 14.04
N PRO A 31 21.12 -11.33 14.22
CA PRO A 31 21.64 -12.54 13.60
C PRO A 31 20.90 -13.85 13.96
N GLU A 32 20.20 -13.88 15.09
CA GLU A 32 19.33 -15.01 15.49
C GLU A 32 18.04 -15.06 14.65
N LEU A 33 17.43 -13.90 14.40
CA LEU A 33 16.24 -13.77 13.58
C LEU A 33 16.53 -14.10 12.11
N GLU A 34 17.68 -13.65 11.58
CA GLU A 34 18.10 -13.97 10.21
C GLU A 34 18.20 -15.49 10.00
N ARG A 35 18.86 -16.20 10.92
CA ARG A 35 18.96 -17.68 10.89
C ARG A 35 17.60 -18.36 10.93
N SER A 36 16.72 -17.93 11.83
CA SER A 36 15.37 -18.51 11.95
C SER A 36 14.54 -18.31 10.67
N LEU A 37 14.74 -17.19 9.98
CA LEU A 37 14.04 -16.88 8.73
C LEU A 37 14.55 -17.76 7.59
N GLU A 38 15.86 -17.98 7.50
CA GLU A 38 16.46 -18.90 6.52
C GLU A 38 15.98 -20.35 6.73
N GLU A 39 15.94 -20.82 7.98
CA GLU A 39 15.41 -22.14 8.33
C GLU A 39 13.95 -22.29 7.90
N ALA A 40 13.09 -21.31 8.24
CA ALA A 40 11.68 -21.31 7.86
C ALA A 40 11.47 -21.29 6.34
N LEU A 41 12.30 -20.55 5.60
CA LEU A 41 12.25 -20.55 4.13
C LEU A 41 12.64 -21.92 3.57
N ASN A 42 13.64 -22.59 4.16
CA ASN A 42 14.10 -23.91 3.76
C ASN A 42 13.07 -25.03 3.96
N GLU A 43 12.10 -24.86 4.86
CA GLU A 43 10.98 -25.80 5.03
C GLU A 43 9.98 -25.76 3.86
N ILE A 44 9.97 -24.68 3.08
CA ILE A 44 9.08 -24.52 1.92
C ILE A 44 9.76 -25.12 0.67
N PRO A 45 9.17 -26.14 0.01
CA PRO A 45 9.67 -26.69 -1.25
C PRO A 45 9.84 -25.61 -2.32
N GLU A 46 10.89 -25.70 -3.11
CA GLU A 46 11.26 -24.68 -4.11
C GLU A 46 10.14 -24.43 -5.11
N GLU A 47 9.42 -25.46 -5.52
CA GLU A 47 8.31 -25.39 -6.49
C GLU A 47 7.10 -24.62 -5.95
N LEU A 48 7.02 -24.41 -4.63
CA LEU A 48 5.96 -23.64 -3.97
C LEU A 48 6.41 -22.21 -3.62
N ARG A 49 7.69 -21.87 -3.81
CA ARG A 49 8.21 -20.52 -3.54
C ARG A 49 7.84 -19.59 -4.67
N ARG A 50 7.44 -18.36 -4.31
CA ARG A 50 7.23 -17.28 -5.28
C ARG A 50 8.55 -16.54 -5.46
N GLU A 51 8.92 -16.29 -6.72
CA GLU A 51 10.12 -15.51 -7.06
C GLU A 51 9.90 -14.00 -6.87
N ASP A 52 8.67 -13.53 -7.13
CA ASP A 52 8.33 -12.10 -7.06
C ASP A 52 6.87 -11.89 -6.62
N LEU A 53 6.58 -10.68 -6.16
CA LEU A 53 5.25 -10.21 -5.80
C LEU A 53 4.88 -9.04 -6.70
N ASN A 54 3.74 -9.13 -7.38
CA ASN A 54 3.18 -8.03 -8.17
C ASN A 54 2.52 -6.98 -7.25
N LEU A 55 3.34 -6.33 -6.42
CA LEU A 55 2.96 -5.23 -5.54
C LEU A 55 3.49 -3.91 -6.13
N PRO A 56 2.79 -2.79 -5.89
CA PRO A 56 3.26 -1.51 -6.39
C PRO A 56 4.41 -0.98 -5.50
N GLU A 57 5.39 -0.36 -6.14
CA GLU A 57 6.60 0.18 -5.52
C GLU A 57 6.45 1.70 -5.39
N LEU A 58 6.25 2.18 -4.16
CA LEU A 58 6.02 3.61 -3.86
C LEU A 58 6.75 4.03 -2.59
N SER A 59 7.07 5.32 -2.50
CA SER A 59 7.50 5.93 -1.23
C SER A 59 6.34 6.01 -0.21
N GLU A 60 6.63 6.08 1.09
CA GLU A 60 5.60 6.24 2.13
C GLU A 60 4.72 7.46 1.88
N LEU A 61 5.34 8.57 1.46
CA LEU A 61 4.64 9.81 1.15
C LEU A 61 3.66 9.64 -0.01
N ASP A 62 4.03 8.88 -1.04
CA ASP A 62 3.14 8.63 -2.18
C ASP A 62 1.96 7.74 -1.77
N VAL A 63 2.19 6.74 -0.91
CA VAL A 63 1.11 5.91 -0.32
C VAL A 63 0.15 6.78 0.50
N VAL A 64 0.67 7.64 1.38
CA VAL A 64 -0.16 8.55 2.19
C VAL A 64 -0.98 9.49 1.30
N ARG A 65 -0.36 10.09 0.28
CA ARG A 65 -1.04 10.96 -0.69
C ARG A 65 -2.14 10.22 -1.44
N HIS A 66 -1.86 9.02 -1.92
CA HIS A 66 -2.81 8.19 -2.65
C HIS A 66 -4.06 7.93 -1.82
N PHE A 67 -3.91 7.37 -0.61
CA PHE A 67 -5.06 7.04 0.23
C PHE A 67 -5.77 8.29 0.78
N THR A 68 -5.06 9.41 0.99
CA THR A 68 -5.71 10.67 1.37
C THR A 68 -6.63 11.16 0.25
N ARG A 69 -6.13 11.23 -0.99
CA ARG A 69 -6.94 11.68 -2.15
C ARG A 69 -8.08 10.72 -2.45
N LEU A 70 -7.83 9.41 -2.36
CA LEU A 70 -8.87 8.39 -2.54
C LEU A 70 -9.97 8.53 -1.47
N SER A 71 -9.62 8.90 -0.24
CA SER A 71 -10.61 9.13 0.83
C SER A 71 -11.51 10.33 0.53
N GLU A 72 -10.98 11.38 -0.09
CA GLU A 72 -11.75 12.57 -0.47
C GLU A 72 -12.74 12.29 -1.61
N MET A 73 -12.50 11.22 -2.39
CA MET A 73 -13.42 10.73 -3.43
C MET A 73 -14.63 9.98 -2.87
N ASN A 74 -14.69 9.74 -1.55
CA ASN A 74 -15.83 9.11 -0.88
C ASN A 74 -16.80 10.14 -0.27
N TYR A 75 -18.08 9.77 -0.21
CA TYR A 75 -19.07 10.45 0.63
C TYR A 75 -19.09 9.79 2.02
N SER A 76 -19.17 10.58 3.10
CA SER A 76 -19.14 10.06 4.47
C SER A 76 -20.02 10.88 5.42
N ILE A 77 -20.38 10.32 6.57
CA ILE A 77 -21.11 11.04 7.64
C ILE A 77 -20.34 12.27 8.14
N THR A 78 -19.01 12.26 8.04
CA THR A 78 -18.14 13.35 8.50
C THR A 78 -18.08 14.50 7.50
N THR A 79 -18.45 14.25 6.26
CA THR A 79 -18.34 15.21 5.15
C THR A 79 -19.68 15.83 4.76
N GLY A 80 -20.81 15.28 5.24
CA GLY A 80 -22.13 15.85 5.02
C GLY A 80 -23.28 14.99 5.55
N MET A 81 -24.50 15.41 5.23
CA MET A 81 -25.71 14.71 5.62
C MET A 81 -25.79 13.33 4.94
N TYR A 82 -25.92 12.27 5.74
CA TYR A 82 -25.99 10.88 5.26
C TYR A 82 -27.37 10.28 5.59
N PRO A 83 -28.43 10.60 4.83
CA PRO A 83 -29.81 10.23 5.17
C PRO A 83 -30.14 8.80 4.74
N LEU A 84 -29.36 7.84 5.23
CA LEU A 84 -29.75 6.44 5.20
C LEU A 84 -30.64 6.19 6.42
N GLY A 85 -31.89 5.83 6.17
CA GLY A 85 -32.92 5.61 7.19
C GLY A 85 -32.63 4.43 8.11
#